data_AF-Q98TX0-F1
#
_entry.id   AF-Q98TX0-F1
#
_cell.length_a   1.000
_cell.length_b   1.000
_cell.length_c   1.000
_cell.angle_alpha   90.00
_cell.angle_beta   90.00
_cell.angle_gamma   90.00
#
_symmetry.space_group_name_H-M   'P 1'
#
loop_
_entity.id
_entity.type
_entity.pdbx_description
1 polymer ?
#
loop_
_entity_poly.entity_id
_entity_poly.type
_entity_poly.pdbx_seq_one_letter_code
_entity_poly.pdbx_strand_id
1 'polypeptide(L)'
;KTYFAHDPQQQCIEGDIVLLKALPERRTKNVKHEIAEIVYKVGKVIDPITGKRCAGHKFLESVADTENLTDRDTSFLSEKLQELTVSSPDK
;
A
#
# COMPACT_ATOMS: atom_id res chain seq x y z
N LYS A 1 20.53 8.81 -14.18
CA LYS A 1 21.55 7.73 -14.22
C LYS A 1 20.83 6.42 -13.92
N THR A 2 20.94 5.41 -14.77
CA THR A 2 20.21 4.14 -14.61
C THR A 2 21.10 3.11 -13.94
N TYR A 3 20.51 2.31 -13.04
CA TYR A 3 21.18 1.25 -12.31
C TYR A 3 20.41 -0.05 -12.48
N PHE A 4 21.12 -1.15 -12.77
CA PHE A 4 20.53 -2.47 -12.81
C PHE A 4 20.68 -3.14 -11.45
N ALA A 5 19.57 -3.68 -10.96
CA ALA A 5 19.48 -4.39 -9.70
C ALA A 5 18.93 -5.80 -9.91
N HIS A 6 19.35 -6.73 -9.06
CA HIS A 6 18.79 -8.07 -9.00
C HIS A 6 17.54 -8.07 -8.12
N ASP A 7 16.41 -8.53 -8.67
CA ASP A 7 15.18 -8.82 -7.92
C ASP A 7 14.91 -10.34 -7.98
N PRO A 8 15.09 -11.09 -6.88
CA PRO A 8 14.87 -12.53 -6.87
C PRO A 8 13.38 -12.92 -6.85
N GLN A 9 12.49 -12.06 -6.35
CA GLN A 9 11.07 -12.38 -6.17
C GLN A 9 10.16 -11.70 -7.20
N GLN A 10 10.72 -10.81 -8.03
CA GLN A 10 9.99 -10.04 -9.06
C GLN A 10 8.77 -9.29 -8.49
N GLN A 11 8.92 -8.78 -7.26
CA GLN A 11 7.84 -8.08 -6.57
C GLN A 11 7.74 -6.61 -6.97
N CYS A 12 8.77 -6.06 -7.63
CA CYS A 12 8.81 -4.65 -8.01
C CYS A 12 7.90 -4.36 -9.19
N ILE A 13 7.20 -3.22 -9.13
CA ILE A 13 6.37 -2.67 -10.19
C ILE A 13 6.97 -1.33 -10.61
N GLU A 14 6.69 -0.91 -11.85
CA GLU A 14 7.06 0.42 -12.33
C GLU A 14 6.50 1.52 -11.42
N GLY A 15 7.37 2.42 -10.97
CA GLY A 15 7.03 3.53 -10.07
C GLY A 15 7.24 3.25 -8.58
N ASP A 16 7.56 2.02 -8.18
CA ASP A 16 7.95 1.73 -6.80
C ASP A 16 9.25 2.46 -6.41
N ILE A 17 9.34 2.84 -5.13
CA ILE A 17 10.56 3.40 -4.54
C ILE A 17 11.26 2.27 -3.79
N VAL A 18 12.45 1.92 -4.25
CA VAL A 18 13.22 0.76 -3.76
C VAL A 18 14.58 1.16 -3.22
N LEU A 19 15.05 0.42 -2.22
CA LEU A 19 16.39 0.55 -1.67
C LEU A 19 17.34 -0.43 -2.36
N LEU A 20 18.40 0.10 -2.96
CA LEU A 20 19.43 -0.69 -3.63
C LEU A 20 20.63 -0.91 -2.70
N LYS A 21 21.01 -2.18 -2.54
CA LYS A 21 22.23 -2.59 -1.82
C LYS A 21 23.30 -2.98 -2.83
N ALA A 22 24.53 -2.53 -2.62
CA ALA A 22 25.66 -2.96 -3.43
C ALA A 22 26.01 -4.42 -3.10
N LEU A 23 26.16 -5.24 -4.15
CA LEU A 23 26.63 -6.61 -3.98
C LEU A 23 28.15 -6.62 -3.79
N PRO A 24 28.70 -7.49 -2.91
CA PRO A 24 30.15 -7.65 -2.76
C PRO A 24 30.77 -8.19 -4.05
N GLU A 25 30.06 -9.06 -4.76
CA GLU A 25 30.46 -9.62 -6.05
C GLU A 25 29.44 -9.31 -7.14
N ARG A 26 29.92 -8.93 -8.33
CA ARG A 26 29.06 -8.57 -9.46
C ARG A 26 28.51 -9.86 -10.08
N ARG A 27 27.19 -10.08 -10.00
CA ARG A 27 26.54 -11.26 -10.60
C ARG A 27 26.63 -11.28 -12.12
N THR A 28 26.46 -10.13 -12.77
CA THR A 28 26.56 -9.97 -14.23
C THR A 28 27.21 -8.63 -14.58
N LYS A 29 27.56 -8.42 -15.86
CA LYS A 29 28.25 -7.21 -16.35
C LYS A 29 27.62 -5.90 -15.85
N ASN A 30 26.28 -5.83 -15.88
CA ASN A 30 25.51 -4.64 -15.56
C ASN A 30 24.90 -4.66 -14.15
N VAL A 31 24.69 -5.85 -13.55
CA VAL A 31 24.03 -6.00 -12.25
C VAL A 31 25.07 -5.96 -11.13
N LYS A 32 25.18 -4.79 -10.49
CA LYS A 32 26.04 -4.57 -9.32
C LYS A 32 25.25 -4.41 -8.03
N HIS A 33 23.95 -4.19 -8.15
CA HIS A 33 23.07 -3.90 -7.03
C HIS A 33 22.07 -5.03 -6.88
N GLU A 34 21.56 -5.17 -5.68
CA GLU A 34 20.45 -6.04 -5.32
C GLU A 34 19.37 -5.17 -4.69
N ILE A 35 18.11 -5.54 -4.87
CA ILE A 35 17.01 -4.88 -4.18
C ILE A 35 16.99 -5.40 -2.74
N ALA A 36 17.25 -4.50 -1.78
CA ALA A 36 17.20 -4.85 -0.36
C ALA A 36 15.75 -4.84 0.15
N GLU A 37 15.01 -3.79 -0.19
CA GLU A 37 13.65 -3.56 0.29
C GLU A 37 12.87 -2.64 -0.66
N ILE A 38 11.56 -2.85 -0.74
CA ILE A 38 10.62 -1.92 -1.37
C ILE A 38 10.13 -0.95 -0.29
N VAL A 39 10.67 0.26 -0.27
CA VAL A 39 10.37 1.27 0.76
C VAL A 39 8.96 1.80 0.57
N TYR A 40 8.58 2.11 -0.68
CA TYR A 40 7.22 2.57 -0.99
C TYR A 40 6.69 1.85 -2.22
N LYS A 41 5.60 1.12 -2.02
CA LYS A 41 4.86 0.45 -3.08
C LYS A 41 3.87 1.40 -3.72
N VAL A 42 3.89 1.52 -5.05
CA VAL A 42 2.89 2.28 -5.81
C VAL A 42 1.49 1.80 -5.48
N GLY A 43 0.61 2.75 -5.16
CA GLY A 43 -0.79 2.50 -4.79
C GLY A 43 -1.02 1.95 -3.37
N LYS A 44 0.03 1.51 -2.66
CA LYS A 44 -0.05 1.00 -1.28
C LYS A 44 1.09 1.57 -0.44
N VAL A 45 1.20 2.89 -0.43
CA VAL A 45 2.20 3.60 0.37
C VAL A 45 1.79 3.53 1.84
N ILE A 46 2.74 3.17 2.69
CA ILE A 46 2.61 3.15 4.14
C ILE A 46 3.50 4.26 4.68
N ASP A 47 2.94 5.14 5.50
CA ASP A 47 3.73 6.19 6.15
C ASP A 47 4.67 5.56 7.20
N PRO A 48 5.99 5.81 7.14
CA PRO A 48 6.94 5.23 8.08
C PRO A 48 6.78 5.74 9.51
N ILE A 49 6.14 6.90 9.71
CA ILE A 49 5.97 7.50 11.05
C ILE A 49 4.77 6.89 11.76
N THR A 50 3.63 6.79 11.07
CA THR A 50 2.37 6.31 11.66
C THR A 50 2.07 4.84 11.38
N GLY A 51 2.70 4.22 10.38
CA GLY A 51 2.36 2.87 9.90
C GLY A 51 1.01 2.79 9.17
N LYS A 52 0.34 3.92 8.94
CA LYS A 52 -0.96 3.96 8.25
C LYS A 52 -0.76 4.06 6.74
N ARG A 53 -1.71 3.50 5.99
CA ARG A 53 -1.72 3.65 4.53
C ARG A 53 -2.04 5.10 4.18
N CYS A 54 -1.38 5.64 3.18
CA CYS A 54 -1.60 7.02 2.75
C CYS A 54 -1.71 7.11 1.22
N ALA A 55 -2.48 8.10 0.77
CA ALA A 55 -2.60 8.50 -0.61
C ALA A 55 -2.22 9.98 -0.71
N GLY A 56 -0.98 10.24 -1.12
CA GLY A 56 -0.43 11.60 -1.15
C GLY A 56 -0.33 12.19 0.27
N HIS A 57 -1.11 13.23 0.54
CA HIS A 57 -1.13 13.92 1.84
C HIS A 57 -2.24 13.42 2.78
N LYS A 58 -3.10 12.51 2.32
CA LYS A 58 -4.24 12.01 3.11
C LYS A 58 -3.95 10.60 3.59
N PHE A 59 -4.19 10.34 4.86
CA PHE A 59 -4.25 8.98 5.36
C PHE A 59 -5.50 8.29 4.80
N LEU A 60 -5.31 7.06 4.33
CA LEU A 60 -6.42 6.17 4.03
C LEU A 60 -6.88 5.64 5.39
N GLU A 61 -7.91 6.28 5.94
CA GLU A 61 -8.58 5.81 7.14
C GLU A 61 -8.99 4.35 6.93
N SER A 62 -8.42 3.47 7.75
CA SER A 62 -8.93 2.11 7.83
C SER A 62 -10.19 2.19 8.70
N VAL A 63 -11.28 1.59 8.26
CA VAL A 63 -12.53 1.44 9.05
C VAL A 63 -12.26 0.75 10.41
N ALA A 64 -11.06 0.19 10.60
CA ALA A 64 -10.57 -0.41 11.84
C ALA A 64 -9.89 0.59 12.80
N ASP A 65 -9.78 1.88 12.48
CA ASP A 65 -9.53 2.94 13.46
C ASP A 65 -10.84 3.24 14.25
N THR A 66 -11.45 2.15 14.72
CA THR A 66 -12.70 2.00 15.49
C THR A 66 -12.62 2.59 16.90
N GLU A 67 -11.81 3.62 17.13
CA GLU A 67 -11.78 4.34 18.42
C GLU A 67 -12.50 5.69 18.34
N ASN A 68 -12.85 6.17 17.14
CA ASN A 68 -13.56 7.44 16.91
C ASN A 68 -14.89 7.30 16.14
N LEU A 69 -15.45 6.09 16.04
CA LEU A 69 -16.82 5.97 15.53
C LEU A 69 -17.78 6.47 16.62
N THR A 70 -18.40 7.60 16.38
CA THR A 70 -19.45 8.10 17.27
C THR A 70 -20.73 7.30 17.07
N ASP A 71 -21.63 7.26 18.06
CA ASP A 71 -22.94 6.58 17.93
C ASP A 71 -23.76 7.08 16.73
N ARG A 72 -23.45 8.26 16.20
CA ARG A 72 -24.05 8.81 14.97
C ARG A 72 -23.53 8.16 13.70
N ASP A 73 -22.25 7.79 13.68
CA ASP A 73 -21.64 7.15 12.52
C ASP A 73 -22.09 5.71 12.40
N THR A 74 -22.27 5.01 13.53
CA THR A 74 -22.80 3.64 13.56
C THR A 74 -24.26 3.59 13.10
N SER A 75 -25.09 4.54 13.55
CA SER A 75 -26.49 4.65 13.13
C SER A 75 -26.60 5.00 11.64
N PHE A 76 -25.84 5.98 11.16
CA PHE A 76 -25.81 6.34 9.73
C PHE A 76 -25.37 5.18 8.82
N LEU A 77 -24.34 4.43 9.23
CA LEU A 77 -23.88 3.26 8.47
C LEU A 77 -24.89 2.11 8.50
N SER A 78 -25.59 1.91 9.62
CA SER A 78 -26.63 0.88 9.75
C SER A 78 -27.83 1.14 8.85
N GLU A 79 -28.24 2.40 8.71
CA GLU A 79 -29.36 2.82 7.85
C GLU A 79 -28.99 2.62 6.37
N LYS A 80 -27.77 3.01 5.99
CA LYS A 80 -27.26 2.80 4.63
C LYS A 80 -27.15 1.31 4.25
N LEU A 81 -26.75 0.45 5.19
CA LEU A 81 -26.70 -1.00 4.97
C LEU A 81 -28.09 -1.63 4.81
N GLN A 82 -29.09 -1.12 5.54
CA GLN A 82 -30.49 -1.54 5.37
C GLN A 82 -31.02 -1.14 3.99
N GLU A 83 -30.77 0.08 3.52
CA GLU A 83 -31.16 0.53 2.18
C GLU A 83 -30.56 -0.33 1.07
N LEU A 84 -29.28 -0.71 1.18
CA LEU A 84 -28.60 -1.60 0.25
C LEU A 84 -29.20 -3.01 0.22
N THR A 85 -29.66 -3.52 1.37
CA THR A 85 -30.30 -4.84 1.46
C THR A 85 -31.69 -4.85 0.83
N VAL A 86 -32.42 -3.73 0.93
CA VAL A 86 -33.77 -3.57 0.35
C VAL A 86 -33.74 -3.28 -1.16
N SER A 87 -32.58 -2.90 -1.72
CA SER A 87 -32.39 -2.70 -3.17
C SER A 87 -32.16 -4.00 -3.95
N SER A 88 -32.16 -5.17 -3.30
CA SER A 88 -32.18 -6.47 -4.01
C SER A 88 -33.40 -7.32 -3.64
N PRO A 89 -34.60 -7.00 -4.14
CA PRO A 89 -35.63 -7.97 -4.42
C PRO A 89 -35.77 -8.12 -5.94
N ASP A 90 -35.36 -9.28 -6.42
CA ASP A 90 -35.88 -10.00 -7.59
C ASP A 90 -36.14 -9.21 -8.90
N LYS A 91 -35.24 -9.40 -9.88
CA LYS A 91 -35.59 -10.14 -11.12
C LYS A 91 -34.35 -10.60 -11.88
#